data_AF-A0A382WIS9-F1
#
_entry.id   AF-A0A382WIS9-F1
#
_cell.length_a   1.000
_cell.length_b   1.000
_cell.length_c   1.000
_cell.angle_alpha   90.00
_cell.angle_beta   90.00
_cell.angle_gamma   90.00
#
_symmetry.space_group_name_H-M   'P 1'
#
loop_
_entity.id
_entity.type
_entity.pdbx_description
1 polymer ?
#
loop_
_entity_poly.entity_id
_entity_poly.type
_entity_poly.pdbx_seq_one_letter_code
_entity_poly.pdbx_strand_id
1 'polypeptide(L)' 'MKYSELGFWLKKSAEWVDGYYKRLKNKPVRPNLSPGEFRALLPNSPPQS' A
#
# COMPACT_ATOMS: atom_id res chain seq x y z
N MET A 1 -11.13 -12.45 0.66
CA MET A 1 -10.04 -13.20 1.32
C MET A 1 -10.63 -14.41 2.02
N LYS A 2 -10.06 -15.59 1.82
CA LYS A 2 -10.44 -16.84 2.51
C LYS A 2 -9.47 -17.10 3.67
N TYR A 3 -9.93 -17.77 4.74
CA TYR A 3 -9.07 -18.11 5.89
C TYR A 3 -7.83 -18.94 5.48
N SER A 4 -7.99 -19.81 4.49
CA SER A 4 -6.90 -20.60 3.91
C SER A 4 -5.76 -19.75 3.33
N GLU A 5 -6.01 -18.49 2.99
CA GLU A 5 -5.02 -17.56 2.44
C GLU A 5 -4.32 -16.73 3.52
N LEU A 6 -4.72 -16.86 4.79
CA LEU A 6 -4.22 -16.01 5.88
C LEU A 6 -2.70 -16.07 6.02
N GLY A 7 -2.12 -17.26 6.07
CA GLY A 7 -0.67 -17.42 6.19
C GLY A 7 0.10 -16.80 5.03
N PHE A 8 -0.44 -16.90 3.80
CA PHE A 8 0.16 -16.29 2.61
C PHE A 8 0.17 -14.76 2.70
N TRP A 9 -0.97 -14.15 3.04
CA TRP A 9 -1.08 -12.69 3.12
C TRP A 9 -0.32 -12.10 4.30
N LEU A 10 -0.23 -12.81 5.43
CA LEU A 10 0.64 -12.41 6.55
C LEU A 10 2.10 -12.36 6.13
N LYS A 11 2.61 -13.40 5.46
CA LYS A 11 3.97 -13.41 4.92
C LYS A 11 4.19 -12.24 3.95
N LYS A 12 3.28 -12.01 3.01
CA LYS A 12 3.39 -10.91 2.04
C LYS A 12 3.45 -9.54 2.71
N SER A 13 2.65 -9.34 3.77
CA SER A 13 2.67 -8.09 4.53
C SER A 13 4.01 -7.88 5.25
N ALA A 14 4.57 -8.93 5.88
CA ALA A 14 5.88 -8.87 6.54
C ALA A 14 7.02 -8.57 5.55
N GLU A 15 7.02 -9.23 4.39
CA GLU A 15 7.97 -8.97 3.29
C GLU A 15 7.91 -7.52 2.82
N TRP A 16 6.70 -6.95 2.70
CA TRP A 16 6.51 -5.57 2.31
C TRP A 16 7.07 -4.58 3.34
N VAL A 17 6.82 -4.81 4.64
CA VAL A 17 7.30 -3.95 5.73
C VAL A 17 8.84 -3.94 5.78
N ASP A 18 9.46 -5.10 5.73
CA ASP A 18 10.93 -5.22 5.69
C ASP A 18 11.52 -4.47 4.48
N GLY A 19 10.95 -4.67 3.30
CA GLY A 19 11.36 -3.98 2.07
C GLY A 19 11.12 -2.46 2.09
N TYR A 20 10.11 -1.99 2.82
CA TYR A 20 9.85 -0.56 3.03
C TYR A 20 10.96 0.06 3.89
N TYR A 21 11.22 -0.50 5.08
CA TYR A 21 12.22 0.05 6.01
C TYR A 21 13.64 0.03 5.46
N LYS A 22 14.01 -1.00 4.68
CA LYS A 22 15.31 -1.05 3.99
C LYS A 22 15.56 0.15 3.05
N ARG A 23 14.49 0.73 2.49
CA ARG A 23 14.55 1.84 1.52
C ARG A 23 14.13 3.18 2.11
N LEU A 24 13.61 3.20 3.33
CA LEU A 24 13.01 4.38 3.96
C LEU A 24 13.98 5.56 4.02
N LYS A 25 15.26 5.32 4.32
CA LYS A 25 16.30 6.36 4.36
C LYS A 25 16.47 7.13 3.04
N ASN A 26 16.09 6.54 1.91
CA ASN A 26 16.19 7.13 0.58
C ASN A 26 14.86 7.74 0.11
N LYS A 27 13.83 7.79 0.96
CA LYS A 27 12.52 8.36 0.64
C LYS A 27 12.41 9.77 1.22
N PRO A 28 11.70 10.68 0.54
CA PRO A 28 11.45 12.01 1.08
C PRO A 28 10.57 11.90 2.34
N VAL A 29 10.90 12.68 3.37
CA VAL A 29 10.12 12.74 4.62
C VAL A 29 8.73 13.35 4.36
N ARG A 30 8.66 14.34 3.47
CA ARG A 30 7.40 14.96 3.06
C ARG A 30 7.07 14.58 1.62
N PRO A 31 5.85 14.09 1.33
CA PRO A 31 5.43 13.83 -0.04
C PRO A 31 5.30 15.15 -0.81
N ASN A 32 5.69 15.14 -2.08
CA ASN A 32 5.44 16.24 -3.01
C ASN A 32 4.13 15.95 -3.74
N LEU A 33 3.00 16.28 -3.11
CA LEU A 33 1.65 15.99 -3.61
C LEU A 33 0.74 17.20 -3.39
N SER A 34 0.07 17.65 -4.44
CA SER A 34 -0.94 18.69 -4.44
C SER A 34 -2.29 18.17 -3.92
N PRO A 35 -3.15 19.03 -3.36
CA PRO A 35 -4.50 18.64 -2.95
C PRO A 35 -5.27 17.99 -4.10
N GLY A 36 -5.90 16.84 -3.82
CA GLY A 36 -6.72 16.12 -4.79
C GLY A 36 -5.98 15.15 -5.72
N GLU A 37 -4.65 15.23 -5.86
CA GLU A 37 -3.89 14.35 -6.77
C GLU A 37 -4.09 12.87 -6.46
N PHE A 38 -4.09 12.49 -5.17
CA PHE A 38 -4.33 11.09 -4.80
C PHE A 38 -5.76 10.62 -5.14
N ARG A 39 -6.76 11.47 -4.95
CA ARG A 39 -8.16 11.12 -5.22
C ARG A 39 -8.40 10.87 -6.71
N ALA A 40 -7.69 11.59 -7.57
CA ALA A 40 -7.76 11.41 -9.03
C ALA A 40 -7.25 10.04 -9.49
N LEU A 41 -6.43 9.35 -8.69
CA LEU A 41 -5.93 7.99 -8.98
C LEU A 41 -6.93 6.89 -8.64
N LEU A 42 -7.97 7.19 -7.85
CA LEU A 42 -8.92 6.20 -7.36
C LEU A 42 -10.17 6.16 -8.25
N PRO A 43 -10.77 4.97 -8.45
CA PRO A 43 -12.09 4.84 -9.05
C PRO A 43 -13.12 5.70 -8.32
N ASN A 44 -14.10 6.23 -9.06
CA ASN A 44 -15.17 7.05 -8.47
C ASN A 44 -16.19 6.27 -7.66
N SER A 45 -16.23 4.96 -7.85
CA SER A 45 -17.15 4.05 -7.19
C SER A 45 -16.39 2.82 -6.69
N PRO A 46 -16.86 2.17 -5.62
CA PRO A 46 -16.24 0.95 -5.11
C PRO A 46 -16.28 -0.19 -6.14
N PRO A 47 -15.38 -1.18 -6.03
CA PRO A 47 -15.47 -2.41 -6.81
C PRO A 47 -16.81 -3.12 -6.59
N GLN A 48 -17.32 -3.77 -7.64
CA GLN A 48 -18.51 -4.63 -7.53
C GLN A 48 -18.15 -5.91 -6.75
N SER A 49 -19.15 -6.46 -6.04
CA SER A 49 -19.02 -7.67 -5.20
C SER A 49 -19.06 -8.96 -6.01
#